data_AF-A0A7R9TT61-F1
#
_entry.id   AF-A0A7R9TT61-F1
#
_cell.length_a   1.000
_cell.length_b   1.000
_cell.length_c   1.000
_cell.angle_alpha   90.00
_cell.angle_beta   90.00
_cell.angle_gamma   90.00
#
_symmetry.space_group_name_H-M   'P 1'
#
loop_
_entity.id
_entity.type
_entity.pdbx_description
1 polymer ?
#
loop_
_entity_poly.entity_id
_entity_poly.type
_entity_poly.pdbx_seq_one_letter_code
_entity_poly.pdbx_strand_id
1 'polypeptide(L)'
;DGKKKGGDGDGDGAAAKPKYPELIGYGGKVHTPAEAIKRLADTKALVKTLVIGMKTLLWSITNFHSGSAQQQNASGSSIAKGFREGELRRASGFVANGVRCLALYQGTECAEMCTHFAEALAVLDPRNFLDVICLRLDALLGGGEPYELAPMVQLPHLLLQSTALGRSFADALATHLVRDRLDALAEPSTAQSQLVLKLFSLLMHAVSKYSSCEAVLSPHVVPLVEACLKALKEVEDPSAYVRLLRYLFRALAQAKFDLLYREVVPVLQPCLDTLLAMLHGPDTHELSDTVVELCLTLPARLSSILPHLPRLAHPLLRALKSTSSELQLLGLRTLEFWVDSLNPDFLDPCIAEVEPQLMLALWALLKPQQSGAPFGAKALQMLGKLGGRSRCFLREPLELEAK
;
A
#
# COMPACT_ATOMS: atom_id res chain seq x y z
N ASP A 1 -33.53 -42.50 -43.63
CA ASP A 1 -34.74 -42.68 -44.45
C ASP A 1 -36.00 -42.57 -43.62
N GLY A 2 -37.04 -41.93 -44.16
CA GLY A 2 -38.43 -42.16 -43.71
C GLY A 2 -39.23 -40.98 -43.13
N LYS A 3 -39.64 -40.07 -44.03
CA LYS A 3 -40.72 -39.06 -43.94
C LYS A 3 -41.93 -39.34 -43.00
N LYS A 4 -42.30 -38.27 -42.26
CA LYS A 4 -43.61 -37.56 -42.16
C LYS A 4 -44.94 -38.34 -42.22
N LYS A 5 -45.75 -38.15 -41.16
CA LYS A 5 -47.22 -37.82 -41.11
C LYS A 5 -47.44 -37.28 -39.68
N GLY A 6 -48.08 -36.15 -39.37
CA GLY A 6 -49.22 -35.45 -39.96
C GLY A 6 -50.28 -35.36 -38.86
N GLY A 7 -50.56 -34.16 -38.34
CA GLY A 7 -51.55 -33.93 -37.29
C GLY A 7 -51.67 -32.45 -36.94
N ASP A 8 -52.60 -31.77 -37.62
CA ASP A 8 -53.06 -30.41 -37.35
C ASP A 8 -53.77 -30.30 -35.99
N GLY A 9 -53.71 -29.12 -35.38
CA GLY A 9 -54.52 -28.76 -34.22
C GLY A 9 -54.16 -27.39 -33.67
N ASP A 10 -54.97 -26.39 -34.05
CA ASP A 10 -55.00 -25.00 -33.57
C ASP A 10 -54.81 -24.81 -32.06
N GLY A 11 -54.26 -23.67 -31.66
CA GLY A 11 -54.54 -23.12 -30.33
C GLY A 11 -53.47 -22.22 -29.74
N ASP A 12 -53.77 -20.92 -29.76
CA ASP A 12 -53.25 -19.85 -28.89
C ASP A 12 -51.80 -19.39 -29.03
N GLY A 13 -51.68 -18.17 -29.57
CA GLY A 13 -50.54 -17.31 -29.43
C GLY A 13 -50.30 -16.93 -27.97
N ALA A 14 -49.55 -17.77 -27.26
CA ALA A 14 -48.88 -17.36 -26.05
C ALA A 14 -47.74 -16.39 -26.42
N ALA A 15 -48.01 -15.09 -26.37
CA ALA A 15 -47.00 -14.05 -26.43
C ALA A 15 -45.95 -14.34 -25.34
N ALA A 16 -44.77 -14.79 -25.76
CA ALA A 16 -43.64 -15.05 -24.89
C ALA A 16 -43.30 -13.76 -24.13
N LYS A 17 -43.59 -13.72 -22.82
CA LYS A 17 -43.11 -12.65 -21.94
C LYS A 17 -41.57 -12.61 -22.03
N PRO A 18 -40.94 -11.45 -22.29
CA PRO A 18 -39.50 -11.38 -22.41
C PRO A 18 -38.84 -11.78 -21.08
N LYS A 19 -37.82 -12.62 -21.20
CA LYS A 19 -37.07 -13.30 -20.14
C LYS A 19 -36.13 -12.37 -19.34
N TYR A 20 -36.32 -11.06 -19.42
CA TYR A 20 -35.44 -10.04 -18.84
C TYR A 20 -36.27 -9.00 -18.07
N PRO A 21 -35.82 -8.55 -16.88
CA PRO A 21 -36.50 -7.49 -16.14
C PRO A 21 -36.61 -6.22 -17.00
N GLU A 22 -37.75 -5.54 -16.93
CA GLU A 22 -38.00 -4.31 -17.69
C GLU A 22 -37.00 -3.21 -17.29
N LEU A 23 -36.31 -2.63 -18.28
CA LEU A 23 -35.39 -1.53 -18.07
C LEU A 23 -36.17 -0.22 -17.98
N ILE A 24 -36.57 0.16 -16.77
CA ILE A 24 -37.32 1.39 -16.50
C ILE A 24 -36.33 2.56 -16.36
N GLY A 25 -36.38 3.51 -17.29
CA GLY A 25 -35.61 4.74 -17.25
C GLY A 25 -36.22 5.80 -16.32
N TYR A 26 -35.47 6.90 -16.13
CA TYR A 26 -35.92 8.05 -15.33
C TYR A 26 -37.28 8.57 -15.84
N GLY A 27 -38.28 8.63 -14.96
CA GLY A 27 -39.66 9.02 -15.30
C GLY A 27 -40.58 7.86 -15.73
N GLY A 28 -40.22 6.61 -15.46
CA GLY A 28 -41.12 5.45 -15.64
C GLY A 28 -41.24 4.94 -17.09
N LYS A 29 -40.38 5.40 -18.00
CA LYS A 29 -40.38 4.94 -19.39
C LYS A 29 -39.64 3.60 -19.52
N VAL A 30 -40.33 2.59 -20.03
CA VAL A 30 -39.72 1.31 -20.39
C VAL A 30 -38.85 1.52 -21.64
N HIS A 31 -37.57 1.20 -21.54
CA HIS A 31 -36.63 1.29 -22.64
C HIS A 31 -36.33 -0.08 -23.25
N THR A 32 -36.14 -0.10 -24.56
CA THR A 32 -35.55 -1.28 -25.20
C THR A 32 -34.07 -1.39 -24.79
N PRO A 33 -33.51 -2.62 -24.71
CA PRO A 33 -32.10 -2.80 -24.37
C PRO A 33 -31.14 -2.02 -25.28
N ALA A 34 -31.46 -1.89 -26.58
CA ALA A 34 -30.67 -1.13 -27.53
C ALA A 34 -30.68 0.39 -27.25
N GLU A 35 -31.83 0.96 -26.89
CA GLU A 35 -31.93 2.36 -26.48
C GLU A 35 -31.19 2.64 -25.17
N ALA A 36 -31.27 1.71 -24.21
CA ALA A 36 -30.57 1.84 -22.94
C ALA A 36 -29.05 1.84 -23.13
N ILE A 37 -28.52 0.95 -23.98
CA ILE A 37 -27.09 0.90 -24.32
C ILE A 37 -26.64 2.19 -25.02
N LYS A 38 -27.43 2.68 -25.99
CA LYS A 38 -27.11 3.94 -26.69
C LYS A 38 -27.08 5.13 -25.72
N ARG A 39 -28.09 5.25 -24.85
CA ARG A 39 -28.14 6.31 -23.83
C ARG A 39 -26.97 6.25 -22.86
N LEU A 40 -26.56 5.04 -22.46
CA LEU A 40 -25.38 4.87 -21.61
C LEU A 40 -24.12 5.38 -22.33
N ALA A 41 -23.94 5.04 -23.61
CA ALA A 41 -22.81 5.51 -24.41
C ALA A 41 -22.81 7.05 -24.57
N ASP A 42 -23.97 7.65 -24.87
CA ASP A 42 -24.11 9.11 -24.97
C ASP A 42 -23.80 9.80 -23.63
N THR A 43 -24.25 9.22 -22.51
CA THR A 43 -23.97 9.72 -21.16
C THR A 43 -22.49 9.63 -20.82
N LYS A 44 -21.84 8.49 -21.11
CA LYS A 44 -20.38 8.31 -20.95
C LYS A 44 -19.59 9.36 -21.76
N ALA A 45 -19.98 9.62 -23.00
CA ALA A 45 -19.32 10.61 -23.85
C ALA A 45 -19.49 12.05 -23.30
N LEU A 46 -20.69 12.39 -22.83
CA LEU A 46 -20.97 13.69 -22.23
C LEU A 46 -20.16 13.90 -20.95
N VAL A 47 -20.14 12.92 -20.04
CA VAL A 47 -19.37 12.99 -18.79
C VAL A 47 -17.88 13.13 -19.07
N LYS A 48 -17.32 12.36 -20.02
CA LYS A 48 -15.92 12.48 -20.43
C LYS A 48 -15.59 13.89 -20.91
N THR A 49 -16.45 14.45 -21.77
CA THR A 49 -16.28 15.81 -22.31
C THR A 49 -16.31 16.87 -21.20
N LEU A 50 -17.23 16.75 -20.23
CA LEU A 50 -17.32 17.66 -19.09
C LEU A 50 -16.09 17.60 -18.18
N VAL A 51 -15.56 16.40 -17.90
CA VAL A 51 -14.35 16.25 -17.06
C VAL A 51 -13.11 16.82 -17.75
N ILE A 52 -12.96 16.58 -19.06
CA ILE A 52 -11.88 17.18 -19.84
C ILE A 52 -12.02 18.71 -19.84
N GLY A 53 -13.23 19.24 -20.04
CA GLY A 53 -13.49 20.68 -19.99
C GLY A 53 -13.23 21.31 -18.62
N MET A 54 -13.42 20.56 -17.53
CA MET A 54 -13.19 21.03 -16.17
C MET A 54 -11.72 21.41 -15.93
N LYS A 55 -10.77 20.70 -16.56
CA LYS A 55 -9.35 21.05 -16.53
C LYS A 55 -9.11 22.51 -16.91
N THR A 56 -9.73 22.95 -18.00
CA THR A 56 -9.62 24.34 -18.49
C THR A 56 -10.27 25.32 -17.52
N LEU A 57 -11.45 24.99 -16.97
CA LEU A 57 -12.15 25.85 -16.02
C LEU A 57 -11.35 26.04 -14.72
N LEU A 58 -10.84 24.96 -14.14
CA LEU A 58 -10.00 25.01 -12.94
C LEU A 58 -8.72 25.81 -13.19
N TRP A 59 -8.11 25.65 -14.37
CA TRP A 59 -6.92 26.43 -14.77
C TRP A 59 -7.23 27.92 -14.85
N SER A 60 -8.35 28.29 -15.49
CA SER A 60 -8.75 29.68 -15.63
C SER A 60 -9.03 30.35 -14.28
N ILE A 61 -9.72 29.67 -13.35
CA ILE A 61 -9.99 30.25 -12.02
C ILE A 61 -8.67 30.44 -11.25
N THR A 62 -7.77 29.46 -11.33
CA THR A 62 -6.46 29.51 -10.64
C THR A 62 -5.61 30.68 -11.17
N ASN A 63 -5.58 30.89 -12.50
CA ASN A 63 -4.76 31.94 -13.11
C ASN A 63 -5.40 33.33 -13.16
N PHE A 64 -6.72 33.43 -13.07
CA PHE A 64 -7.39 34.73 -12.96
C PHE A 64 -6.96 35.47 -11.68
N HIS A 65 -6.78 34.73 -10.58
CA HIS A 65 -6.31 35.26 -9.30
C HIS A 65 -4.81 35.58 -9.29
N SER A 66 -3.99 34.88 -10.08
CA SER A 66 -2.56 35.20 -10.19
C SER A 66 -2.32 36.47 -11.01
N GLY A 67 -3.07 36.69 -12.09
CA GLY A 67 -2.96 37.88 -12.94
C GLY A 67 -3.41 39.18 -12.25
N SER A 68 -4.44 39.12 -11.40
CA SER A 68 -4.94 40.29 -10.65
C SER A 68 -3.99 40.76 -9.54
N ALA A 69 -3.15 39.88 -9.00
CA ALA A 69 -2.14 40.23 -8.01
C ALA A 69 -0.94 41.01 -8.61
N GLN A 70 -0.62 40.81 -9.89
CA GLN A 70 0.56 41.42 -10.52
C GLN A 70 0.35 42.91 -10.86
N GLN A 71 -0.89 43.38 -10.95
CA GLN A 71 -1.24 44.78 -11.25
C GLN A 71 -1.44 45.67 -10.00
N GLN A 72 -1.48 45.09 -8.79
CA GLN A 72 -1.82 45.83 -7.55
C GLN A 72 -0.69 45.95 -6.51
N ASN A 73 0.55 45.61 -6.87
CA ASN A 73 1.73 45.83 -6.02
C ASN A 73 2.05 47.31 -5.73
N ALA A 74 1.22 48.28 -6.14
CA ALA A 74 1.32 49.69 -5.79
C ALA A 74 0.48 50.12 -4.57
N SER A 75 -0.40 49.26 -4.04
CA SER A 75 -1.35 49.63 -2.98
C SER A 75 -1.62 48.49 -1.99
N GLY A 76 -0.65 48.21 -1.11
CA GLY A 76 -0.77 47.77 0.30
C GLY A 76 -1.79 46.71 0.76
N SER A 77 -2.62 46.12 -0.09
CA SER A 77 -3.66 45.16 0.27
C SER A 77 -3.42 43.85 -0.47
N SER A 78 -2.98 42.83 0.26
CA SER A 78 -2.80 41.49 -0.30
C SER A 78 -4.17 40.84 -0.51
N ILE A 79 -4.70 40.87 -1.74
CA ILE A 79 -5.85 40.04 -2.11
C ILE A 79 -5.48 38.58 -1.84
N ALA A 80 -6.33 37.88 -1.10
CA ALA A 80 -6.09 36.51 -0.67
C ALA A 80 -5.78 35.60 -1.87
N LYS A 81 -4.61 34.97 -1.85
CA LYS A 81 -4.25 33.91 -2.79
C LYS A 81 -5.08 32.67 -2.48
N GLY A 82 -5.98 32.30 -3.38
CA GLY A 82 -6.72 31.03 -3.32
C GLY A 82 -8.19 31.16 -3.73
N PHE A 83 -8.90 30.03 -3.75
CA PHE A 83 -10.34 30.03 -4.00
C PHE A 83 -11.11 30.79 -2.92
N ARG A 84 -12.10 31.57 -3.34
CA ARG A 84 -13.13 32.07 -2.43
C ARG A 84 -14.01 30.92 -1.97
N GLU A 85 -14.70 31.08 -0.85
CA GLU A 85 -15.54 30.03 -0.26
C GLU A 85 -16.56 29.44 -1.26
N GLY A 86 -17.23 30.29 -2.05
CA GLY A 86 -18.19 29.84 -3.06
C GLY A 86 -17.56 29.15 -4.28
N GLU A 87 -16.30 29.45 -4.59
CA GLU A 87 -15.53 28.77 -5.64
C GLU A 87 -15.04 27.43 -5.13
N LEU A 88 -14.51 27.39 -3.92
CA LEU A 88 -14.06 26.17 -3.23
C LEU A 88 -15.20 25.17 -3.11
N ARG A 89 -16.39 25.59 -2.65
CA ARG A 89 -17.56 24.69 -2.57
C ARG A 89 -17.91 24.09 -3.93
N ARG A 90 -17.91 24.90 -5.00
CA ARG A 90 -18.24 24.45 -6.36
C ARG A 90 -17.16 23.53 -6.93
N ALA A 91 -15.88 23.88 -6.76
CA ALA A 91 -14.74 23.06 -7.16
C ALA A 91 -14.70 21.72 -6.39
N SER A 92 -15.00 21.72 -5.09
CA SER A 92 -15.13 20.47 -4.30
C SER A 92 -16.28 19.59 -4.80
N GLY A 93 -17.33 20.18 -5.37
CA GLY A 93 -18.43 19.45 -5.99
C GLY A 93 -17.99 18.63 -7.20
N PHE A 94 -16.95 19.07 -7.92
CA PHE A 94 -16.34 18.26 -8.98
C PHE A 94 -15.75 16.97 -8.43
N VAL A 95 -15.14 17.00 -7.25
CA VAL A 95 -14.58 15.78 -6.63
C VAL A 95 -15.67 14.79 -6.27
N ALA A 96 -16.65 15.24 -5.48
CA ALA A 96 -17.73 14.36 -5.02
C ALA A 96 -18.55 13.76 -6.19
N ASN A 97 -18.94 14.59 -7.17
CA ASN A 97 -19.78 14.14 -8.26
C ASN A 97 -18.97 13.43 -9.36
N GLY A 98 -17.75 13.87 -9.65
CA GLY A 98 -16.91 13.24 -10.65
C GLY A 98 -16.51 11.83 -10.26
N VAL A 99 -16.20 11.59 -8.99
CA VAL A 99 -15.91 10.24 -8.47
C VAL A 99 -17.13 9.33 -8.58
N ARG A 100 -18.33 9.82 -8.27
CA ARG A 100 -19.59 9.07 -8.50
C ARG A 100 -19.79 8.69 -9.96
N CYS A 101 -19.45 9.59 -10.88
CA CYS A 101 -19.54 9.33 -12.31
C CYS A 101 -18.53 8.27 -12.80
N LEU A 102 -17.45 7.99 -12.05
CA LEU A 102 -16.52 6.92 -12.42
C LEU A 102 -17.17 5.53 -12.40
N ALA A 103 -18.23 5.33 -11.60
CA ALA A 103 -19.00 4.09 -11.58
C ALA A 103 -19.66 3.76 -12.93
N LEU A 104 -19.74 4.72 -13.87
CA LEU A 104 -20.22 4.48 -15.23
C LEU A 104 -19.22 3.71 -16.09
N TYR A 105 -17.92 3.78 -15.77
CA TYR A 105 -16.84 3.25 -16.60
C TYR A 105 -16.26 2.00 -15.98
N GLN A 106 -15.85 1.04 -16.81
CA GLN A 106 -15.23 -0.21 -16.37
C GLN A 106 -13.96 -0.49 -17.16
N GLY A 107 -13.05 -1.27 -16.56
CA GLY A 107 -11.80 -1.68 -17.19
C GLY A 107 -10.95 -0.50 -17.69
N THR A 108 -10.55 -0.55 -18.97
CA THR A 108 -9.68 0.46 -19.59
C THR A 108 -10.33 1.84 -19.69
N GLU A 109 -11.66 1.92 -19.87
CA GLU A 109 -12.38 3.19 -19.92
C GLU A 109 -12.32 3.92 -18.57
N CYS A 110 -12.45 3.17 -17.47
CA CYS A 110 -12.32 3.73 -16.12
C CYS A 110 -10.92 4.29 -15.90
N ALA A 111 -9.91 3.58 -16.40
CA ALA A 111 -8.53 4.01 -16.27
C ALA A 111 -8.23 5.31 -17.03
N GLU A 112 -8.72 5.43 -18.26
CA GLU A 112 -8.64 6.66 -19.05
C GLU A 112 -9.36 7.82 -18.33
N MET A 113 -10.54 7.55 -17.79
CA MET A 113 -11.34 8.55 -17.09
C MET A 113 -10.66 9.03 -15.80
N CYS A 114 -10.03 8.13 -15.04
CA CYS A 114 -9.21 8.46 -13.88
C CYS A 114 -8.05 9.39 -14.25
N THR A 115 -7.41 9.17 -15.41
CA THR A 115 -6.33 10.02 -15.92
C THR A 115 -6.84 11.43 -16.21
N HIS A 116 -7.95 11.58 -16.95
CA HIS A 116 -8.54 12.90 -17.22
C HIS A 116 -8.93 13.64 -15.94
N PHE A 117 -9.48 12.91 -14.96
CA PHE A 117 -9.85 13.48 -13.68
C PHE A 117 -8.62 13.94 -12.88
N ALA A 118 -7.57 13.14 -12.81
CA ALA A 118 -6.32 13.50 -12.15
C ALA A 118 -5.64 14.71 -12.83
N GLU A 119 -5.66 14.77 -14.17
CA GLU A 119 -5.15 15.91 -14.93
C GLU A 119 -5.94 17.20 -14.68
N ALA A 120 -7.26 17.10 -14.49
CA ALA A 120 -8.09 18.25 -14.14
C ALA A 120 -7.71 18.82 -12.76
N LEU A 121 -7.38 17.96 -11.79
CA LEU A 121 -6.90 18.39 -10.49
C LEU A 121 -5.45 18.89 -10.52
N ALA A 122 -4.58 18.29 -11.34
CA ALA A 122 -3.15 18.63 -11.45
C ALA A 122 -2.88 20.07 -11.90
N VAL A 123 -3.89 20.74 -12.45
CA VAL A 123 -3.87 22.13 -12.86
C VAL A 123 -3.95 23.12 -11.68
N LEU A 124 -4.48 22.67 -10.54
CA LEU A 124 -4.58 23.49 -9.33
C LEU A 124 -3.20 23.69 -8.71
N ASP A 125 -2.99 24.85 -8.08
CA ASP A 125 -1.85 25.00 -7.19
C ASP A 125 -2.03 24.12 -5.93
N PRO A 126 -0.93 23.70 -5.27
CA PRO A 126 -0.99 22.76 -4.17
C PRO A 126 -1.89 23.19 -2.99
N ARG A 127 -2.05 24.49 -2.75
CA ARG A 127 -2.88 25.00 -1.65
C ARG A 127 -4.36 24.85 -1.99
N ASN A 128 -4.78 25.35 -3.15
CA ASN A 128 -6.17 25.20 -3.59
C ASN A 128 -6.56 23.72 -3.75
N PHE A 129 -5.64 22.88 -4.22
CA PHE A 129 -5.84 21.44 -4.27
C PHE A 129 -6.11 20.84 -2.89
N LEU A 130 -5.31 21.18 -1.88
CA LEU A 130 -5.52 20.71 -0.51
C LEU A 130 -6.86 21.15 0.06
N ASP A 131 -7.23 22.42 -0.12
CA ASP A 131 -8.53 22.93 0.34
C ASP A 131 -9.69 22.14 -0.29
N VAL A 132 -9.59 21.81 -1.59
CA VAL A 132 -10.61 21.01 -2.30
C VAL A 132 -10.63 19.55 -1.81
N ILE A 133 -9.47 18.91 -1.71
CA ILE A 133 -9.38 17.48 -1.43
C ILE A 133 -9.65 17.18 0.03
N CYS A 134 -9.13 17.95 0.98
CA CYS A 134 -9.37 17.71 2.40
C CYS A 134 -10.87 17.79 2.75
N LEU A 135 -11.66 18.61 2.03
CA LEU A 135 -13.11 18.67 2.19
C LEU A 135 -13.86 17.44 1.66
N ARG A 136 -13.25 16.68 0.74
CA ARG A 136 -13.91 15.62 -0.03
C ARG A 136 -13.11 14.32 -0.06
N LEU A 137 -12.14 14.16 0.85
CA LEU A 137 -11.22 13.03 0.81
C LEU A 137 -11.96 11.71 1.03
N ASP A 138 -12.90 11.66 1.98
CA ASP A 138 -13.78 10.50 2.15
C ASP A 138 -14.54 10.18 0.86
N ALA A 139 -15.10 11.18 0.20
CA ALA A 139 -15.83 11.00 -1.06
C ALA A 139 -14.91 10.53 -2.20
N LEU A 140 -13.66 11.01 -2.25
CA LEU A 140 -12.64 10.57 -3.20
C LEU A 140 -12.30 9.09 -3.00
N LEU A 141 -12.35 8.62 -1.75
CA LEU A 141 -12.08 7.24 -1.35
C LEU A 141 -13.36 6.39 -1.22
N GLY A 142 -14.48 6.87 -1.79
CA GLY A 142 -15.70 6.09 -1.96
C GLY A 142 -16.77 6.28 -0.90
N GLY A 143 -16.58 7.16 0.08
CA GLY A 143 -17.65 7.71 0.93
C GLY A 143 -18.52 6.69 1.68
N GLY A 144 -18.08 5.43 1.82
CA GLY A 144 -18.84 4.35 2.45
C GLY A 144 -19.84 3.62 1.54
N GLU A 145 -19.96 4.02 0.26
CA GLU A 145 -20.81 3.34 -0.72
C GLU A 145 -20.08 2.15 -1.35
N PRO A 146 -20.79 1.13 -1.88
CA PRO A 146 -20.20 -0.03 -2.53
C PRO A 146 -19.66 0.33 -3.92
N TYR A 147 -18.62 1.16 -3.98
CA TYR A 147 -17.90 1.45 -5.21
C TYR A 147 -16.94 0.30 -5.58
N GLU A 148 -16.68 0.16 -6.88
CA GLU A 148 -15.59 -0.70 -7.35
C GLU A 148 -14.25 -0.21 -6.77
N LEU A 149 -13.44 -1.17 -6.30
CA LEU A 149 -12.13 -0.89 -5.71
C LEU A 149 -11.16 -0.21 -6.69
N ALA A 150 -11.33 -0.47 -8.00
CA ALA A 150 -10.42 -0.02 -9.05
C ALA A 150 -10.25 1.52 -9.12
N PRO A 151 -11.30 2.34 -9.31
CA PRO A 151 -11.16 3.80 -9.34
C PRO A 151 -10.65 4.38 -8.02
N MET A 152 -11.02 3.78 -6.88
CA MET A 152 -10.65 4.24 -5.54
C MET A 152 -9.17 4.04 -5.24
N VAL A 153 -8.51 3.13 -5.95
CA VAL A 153 -7.06 2.91 -5.89
C VAL A 153 -6.35 3.69 -6.98
N GLN A 154 -6.91 3.72 -8.19
CA GLN A 154 -6.27 4.34 -9.35
C GLN A 154 -6.16 5.86 -9.23
N LEU A 155 -7.20 6.55 -8.76
CA LEU A 155 -7.15 8.00 -8.58
C LEU A 155 -6.07 8.42 -7.57
N PRO A 156 -6.03 7.88 -6.34
CA PRO A 156 -4.93 8.17 -5.40
C PRO A 156 -3.56 7.82 -5.97
N HIS A 157 -3.44 6.71 -6.71
CA HIS A 157 -2.18 6.35 -7.35
C HIS A 157 -1.68 7.43 -8.32
N LEU A 158 -2.54 7.93 -9.20
CA LEU A 158 -2.21 9.00 -10.16
C LEU A 158 -1.86 10.31 -9.45
N LEU A 159 -2.62 10.67 -8.41
CA LEU A 159 -2.37 11.89 -7.63
C LEU A 159 -1.04 11.82 -6.87
N LEU A 160 -0.70 10.67 -6.27
CA LEU A 160 0.59 10.45 -5.60
C LEU A 160 1.78 10.49 -6.56
N GLN A 161 1.59 10.11 -7.84
CA GLN A 161 2.62 10.19 -8.87
C GLN A 161 2.80 11.60 -9.46
N SER A 162 1.84 12.50 -9.23
CA SER A 162 1.91 13.87 -9.72
C SER A 162 3.10 14.62 -9.10
N THR A 163 3.97 15.17 -9.94
CA THR A 163 5.09 16.01 -9.47
C THR A 163 4.63 17.33 -8.86
N ALA A 164 3.45 17.82 -9.26
CA ALA A 164 2.88 19.07 -8.75
C ALA A 164 2.15 18.87 -7.41
N LEU A 165 1.42 17.76 -7.27
CA LEU A 165 0.49 17.55 -6.16
C LEU A 165 0.88 16.41 -5.21
N GLY A 166 1.74 15.49 -5.63
CA GLY A 166 1.98 14.22 -4.96
C GLY A 166 2.40 14.37 -3.50
N ARG A 167 3.26 15.36 -3.20
CA ARG A 167 3.66 15.65 -1.81
C ARG A 167 2.49 16.13 -0.94
N SER A 168 1.72 17.10 -1.44
CA SER A 168 0.56 17.62 -0.72
C SER A 168 -0.52 16.56 -0.54
N PHE A 169 -0.77 15.78 -1.58
CA PHE A 169 -1.73 14.68 -1.50
C PHE A 169 -1.28 13.59 -0.54
N ALA A 170 0.01 13.23 -0.53
CA ALA A 170 0.56 12.28 0.43
C ALA A 170 0.34 12.74 1.88
N ASP A 171 0.46 14.03 2.16
CA ASP A 171 0.25 14.61 3.49
C ASP A 171 -1.21 14.54 3.95
N ALA A 172 -2.12 14.99 3.10
CA ALA A 172 -3.56 14.87 3.36
C ALA A 172 -3.98 13.40 3.53
N LEU A 173 -3.47 12.52 2.68
CA LEU A 173 -3.78 11.09 2.71
C LEU A 173 -3.21 10.42 3.98
N ALA A 174 -1.96 10.71 4.34
CA ALA A 174 -1.34 10.17 5.56
C ALA A 174 -2.12 10.59 6.81
N THR A 175 -2.47 11.87 6.92
CA THR A 175 -3.26 12.40 8.04
C THR A 175 -4.60 11.68 8.16
N HIS A 176 -5.34 11.54 7.05
CA HIS A 176 -6.65 10.91 7.06
C HIS A 176 -6.59 9.41 7.35
N LEU A 177 -5.67 8.69 6.72
CA LEU A 177 -5.56 7.24 6.92
C LEU A 177 -5.19 6.89 8.36
N VAL A 178 -4.25 7.63 8.95
CA VAL A 178 -3.75 7.38 10.30
C VAL A 178 -4.77 7.80 11.37
N ARG A 179 -5.46 8.93 11.18
CA ARG A 179 -6.43 9.43 12.15
C ARG A 179 -7.77 8.72 12.08
N ASP A 180 -8.28 8.46 10.88
CA ASP A 180 -9.70 8.15 10.67
C ASP A 180 -9.96 6.72 10.17
N ARG A 181 -8.93 6.00 9.67
CA ARG A 181 -9.14 4.74 8.92
C ARG A 181 -8.37 3.52 9.44
N LEU A 182 -7.57 3.65 10.51
CA LEU A 182 -6.83 2.52 11.07
C LEU A 182 -7.74 1.45 11.70
N ASP A 183 -8.87 1.85 12.29
CA ASP A 183 -9.80 0.91 12.93
C ASP A 183 -10.50 0.01 11.90
N ALA A 184 -10.61 0.44 10.64
CA ALA A 184 -11.17 -0.36 9.56
C ALA A 184 -10.34 -1.62 9.24
N LEU A 185 -9.08 -1.68 9.71
CA LEU A 185 -8.20 -2.83 9.51
C LEU A 185 -8.48 -4.00 10.47
N ALA A 186 -9.28 -3.79 11.53
CA ALA A 186 -9.64 -4.83 12.48
C ALA A 186 -10.38 -6.02 11.84
N GLU A 187 -11.08 -5.79 10.74
CA GLU A 187 -11.79 -6.82 9.97
C GLU A 187 -11.16 -7.01 8.58
N PRO A 188 -10.16 -7.91 8.42
CA PRO A 188 -9.37 -8.04 7.19
C PRO A 188 -10.15 -8.54 5.97
N SER A 189 -11.29 -9.18 6.16
CA SER A 189 -12.14 -9.71 5.09
C SER A 189 -12.96 -8.64 4.36
N THR A 190 -13.08 -7.44 4.94
CA THR A 190 -13.91 -6.38 4.38
C THR A 190 -13.23 -5.68 3.19
N ALA A 191 -14.04 -5.27 2.20
CA ALA A 191 -13.54 -4.47 1.07
C ALA A 191 -12.93 -3.13 1.52
N GLN A 192 -13.42 -2.56 2.63
CA GLN A 192 -12.88 -1.34 3.23
C GLN A 192 -11.47 -1.57 3.79
N SER A 193 -11.23 -2.66 4.52
CA SER A 193 -9.89 -3.02 5.00
C SER A 193 -8.91 -3.20 3.84
N GLN A 194 -9.33 -3.89 2.78
CA GLN A 194 -8.52 -4.08 1.57
C GLN A 194 -8.18 -2.75 0.88
N LEU A 195 -9.15 -1.82 0.79
CA LEU A 195 -8.92 -0.49 0.25
C LEU A 195 -7.91 0.28 1.11
N VAL A 196 -8.11 0.34 2.43
CA VAL A 196 -7.21 1.07 3.35
C VAL A 196 -5.78 0.52 3.27
N LEU A 197 -5.60 -0.81 3.28
CA LEU A 197 -4.29 -1.43 3.09
C LEU A 197 -3.67 -1.05 1.75
N LYS A 198 -4.47 -1.02 0.68
CA LYS A 198 -3.96 -0.66 -0.64
C LYS A 198 -3.55 0.82 -0.70
N LEU A 199 -4.30 1.71 -0.06
CA LEU A 199 -3.96 3.14 0.04
C LEU A 199 -2.68 3.36 0.84
N PHE A 200 -2.50 2.67 1.98
CA PHE A 200 -1.23 2.70 2.70
C PHE A 200 -0.09 2.16 1.84
N SER A 201 -0.28 1.07 1.11
CA SER A 201 0.73 0.54 0.18
C SER A 201 1.16 1.58 -0.86
N LEU A 202 0.19 2.29 -1.46
CA LEU A 202 0.45 3.36 -2.42
C LEU A 202 1.21 4.54 -1.78
N LEU A 203 0.77 4.97 -0.59
CA LEU A 203 1.41 6.05 0.17
C LEU A 203 2.86 5.69 0.50
N MET A 204 3.11 4.51 1.03
CA MET A 204 4.45 4.03 1.39
C MET A 204 5.36 3.92 0.16
N HIS A 205 4.82 3.50 -0.98
CA HIS A 205 5.57 3.48 -2.25
C HIS A 205 5.91 4.90 -2.76
N ALA A 206 5.01 5.87 -2.58
CA ALA A 206 5.29 7.26 -2.90
C ALA A 206 6.36 7.84 -1.96
N VAL A 207 6.30 7.55 -0.67
CA VAL A 207 7.29 8.00 0.32
C VAL A 207 8.67 7.44 0.01
N SER A 208 8.80 6.14 -0.31
CA SER A 208 10.10 5.54 -0.62
C SER A 208 10.71 6.06 -1.93
N LYS A 209 9.87 6.52 -2.87
CA LYS A 209 10.31 7.11 -4.14
C LYS A 209 10.76 8.56 -4.02
N TYR A 210 10.14 9.35 -3.14
CA TYR A 210 10.37 10.79 -3.03
C TYR A 210 10.90 11.18 -1.64
N SER A 211 12.19 11.51 -1.55
CA SER A 211 12.82 11.93 -0.28
C SER A 211 12.16 13.16 0.36
N SER A 212 11.50 14.02 -0.43
CA SER A 212 10.73 15.17 0.06
C SER A 212 9.49 14.80 0.88
N CYS A 213 9.05 13.53 0.81
CA CYS A 213 7.94 13.00 1.60
C CYS A 213 8.37 12.52 3.00
N GLU A 214 9.66 12.59 3.34
CA GLU A 214 10.13 12.20 4.67
C GLU A 214 9.47 13.04 5.79
N ALA A 215 9.43 14.36 5.59
CA ALA A 215 8.78 15.29 6.50
C ALA A 215 7.25 15.09 6.59
N VAL A 216 6.64 14.53 5.55
CA VAL A 216 5.20 14.23 5.51
C VAL A 216 4.87 13.06 6.43
N LEU A 217 5.69 12.00 6.41
CA LEU A 217 5.44 10.81 7.22
C LEU A 217 5.90 10.97 8.68
N SER A 218 6.84 11.87 8.95
CA SER A 218 7.41 12.12 10.28
C SER A 218 6.38 12.25 11.42
N PRO A 219 5.33 13.11 11.34
CA PRO A 219 4.35 13.22 12.42
C PRO A 219 3.45 11.99 12.60
N HIS A 220 3.47 11.06 11.64
CA HIS A 220 2.55 9.93 11.58
C HIS A 220 3.22 8.58 11.87
N VAL A 221 4.55 8.47 11.72
CA VAL A 221 5.25 7.17 11.79
C VAL A 221 5.14 6.52 13.16
N VAL A 222 5.33 7.27 14.24
CA VAL A 222 5.23 6.76 15.61
C VAL A 222 3.78 6.38 15.95
N PRO A 223 2.76 7.25 15.79
CA PRO A 223 1.37 6.89 16.02
C PRO A 223 0.91 5.66 15.21
N LEU A 224 1.37 5.55 13.95
CA LEU A 224 1.05 4.41 13.09
C LEU A 224 1.63 3.11 13.64
N VAL A 225 2.90 3.12 14.05
CA VAL A 225 3.54 1.94 14.65
C VAL A 225 2.83 1.57 15.95
N GLU A 226 2.61 2.53 16.86
CA GLU A 226 1.94 2.28 18.14
C GLU A 226 0.54 1.71 17.97
N ALA A 227 -0.26 2.25 17.04
CA ALA A 227 -1.59 1.74 16.74
C ALA A 227 -1.54 0.30 16.21
N CYS A 228 -0.59 -0.01 15.31
CA CYS A 228 -0.39 -1.38 14.85
C CYS A 228 -0.01 -2.31 16.01
N LEU A 229 0.95 -1.91 16.85
CA LEU A 229 1.42 -2.70 18.00
C LEU A 229 0.32 -2.95 19.04
N LYS A 230 -0.59 -1.98 19.23
CA LYS A 230 -1.78 -2.14 20.06
C LYS A 230 -2.73 -3.15 19.43
N ALA A 231 -3.05 -3.00 18.15
CA ALA A 231 -3.95 -3.91 17.44
C ALA A 231 -3.43 -5.35 17.39
N LEU A 232 -2.11 -5.54 17.28
CA LEU A 232 -1.44 -6.85 17.33
C LEU A 232 -1.66 -7.60 18.66
N LYS A 233 -2.06 -6.91 19.73
CA LYS A 233 -2.34 -7.49 21.06
C LYS A 233 -3.83 -7.64 21.34
N GLU A 234 -4.67 -6.85 20.69
CA GLU A 234 -6.10 -6.71 21.03
C GLU A 234 -7.05 -7.31 19.98
N VAL A 235 -6.64 -7.37 18.71
CA VAL A 235 -7.47 -7.85 17.59
C VAL A 235 -7.30 -9.35 17.39
N GLU A 236 -8.40 -10.05 17.12
CA GLU A 236 -8.41 -11.51 16.90
C GLU A 236 -7.57 -11.93 15.68
N ASP A 237 -7.73 -11.25 14.55
CA ASP A 237 -6.90 -11.43 13.34
C ASP A 237 -6.10 -10.16 13.02
N PRO A 238 -4.81 -10.10 13.44
CA PRO A 238 -3.98 -8.93 13.23
C PRO A 238 -3.32 -8.90 11.83
N SER A 239 -3.68 -9.79 10.90
CA SER A 239 -3.00 -9.95 9.60
C SER A 239 -2.91 -8.66 8.77
N ALA A 240 -3.94 -7.81 8.82
CA ALA A 240 -3.94 -6.50 8.16
C ALA A 240 -2.89 -5.54 8.75
N TYR A 241 -2.79 -5.48 10.08
CA TYR A 241 -1.82 -4.62 10.77
C TYR A 241 -0.38 -5.11 10.57
N VAL A 242 -0.14 -6.43 10.57
CA VAL A 242 1.17 -7.00 10.19
C VAL A 242 1.57 -6.57 8.78
N ARG A 243 0.62 -6.62 7.83
CA ARG A 243 0.86 -6.21 6.43
C ARG A 243 1.14 -4.71 6.30
N LEU A 244 0.46 -3.89 7.09
CA LEU A 244 0.70 -2.45 7.15
C LEU A 244 2.10 -2.14 7.68
N LEU A 245 2.53 -2.77 8.79
CA LEU A 245 3.91 -2.65 9.28
C LEU A 245 4.92 -3.08 8.22
N ARG A 246 4.63 -4.14 7.44
CA ARG A 246 5.51 -4.59 6.36
C ARG A 246 5.65 -3.56 5.25
N TYR A 247 4.57 -2.89 4.86
CA TYR A 247 4.65 -1.80 3.88
C TYR A 247 5.49 -0.64 4.40
N LEU A 248 5.30 -0.25 5.67
CA LEU A 248 6.08 0.80 6.30
C LEU A 248 7.57 0.45 6.36
N PHE A 249 7.92 -0.72 6.89
CA PHE A 249 9.32 -1.12 7.10
C PHE A 249 10.06 -1.29 5.77
N ARG A 250 9.39 -1.87 4.75
CA ARG A 250 9.95 -1.94 3.40
C ARG A 250 10.20 -0.56 2.81
N ALA A 251 9.26 0.39 2.97
CA ALA A 251 9.44 1.74 2.46
C ALA A 251 10.62 2.45 3.15
N LEU A 252 10.76 2.28 4.46
CA LEU A 252 11.88 2.85 5.23
C LEU A 252 13.22 2.20 4.85
N ALA A 253 13.26 0.87 4.64
CA ALA A 253 14.47 0.16 4.28
C ALA A 253 14.96 0.44 2.84
N GLN A 254 14.08 0.85 1.93
CA GLN A 254 14.42 1.14 0.53
C GLN A 254 15.11 2.50 0.32
N ALA A 255 14.92 3.44 1.23
CA ALA A 255 15.43 4.79 1.12
C ALA A 255 16.32 5.16 2.31
N LYS A 256 17.25 6.09 2.10
CA LYS A 256 18.10 6.61 3.16
C LYS A 256 17.40 7.79 3.84
N PHE A 257 16.56 7.48 4.81
CA PHE A 257 15.89 8.48 5.66
C PHE A 257 16.73 8.78 6.90
N ASP A 258 16.87 10.05 7.26
CA ASP A 258 17.61 10.46 8.45
C ASP A 258 16.67 10.88 9.59
N LEU A 259 15.61 11.62 9.26
CA LEU A 259 14.55 12.06 10.17
C LEU A 259 13.71 10.87 10.62
N LEU A 260 13.21 10.05 9.70
CA LEU A 260 12.32 8.94 10.08
C LEU A 260 13.02 7.90 10.97
N TYR A 261 14.30 7.62 10.73
CA TYR A 261 15.07 6.73 11.62
C TYR A 261 15.30 7.31 13.01
N ARG A 262 15.25 8.63 13.19
CA ARG A 262 15.30 9.24 14.52
C ARG A 262 13.95 9.17 15.21
N GLU A 263 12.86 9.42 14.47
CA GLU A 263 11.49 9.38 15.00
C GLU A 263 11.11 7.99 15.52
N VAL A 264 11.54 6.91 14.86
CA VAL A 264 11.16 5.53 15.24
C VAL A 264 11.98 4.93 16.39
N VAL A 265 13.06 5.56 16.83
CA VAL A 265 13.91 5.03 17.92
C VAL A 265 13.10 4.71 19.20
N PRO A 266 12.19 5.58 19.69
CA PRO A 266 11.42 5.32 20.90
C PRO A 266 10.51 4.09 20.81
N VAL A 267 10.02 3.76 19.61
CA VAL A 267 9.12 2.62 19.37
C VAL A 267 9.85 1.35 18.95
N LEU A 268 11.17 1.40 18.74
CA LEU A 268 11.97 0.26 18.26
C LEU A 268 11.89 -0.94 19.21
N GLN A 269 12.14 -0.72 20.50
CA GLN A 269 12.13 -1.79 21.50
C GLN A 269 10.71 -2.36 21.74
N PRO A 270 9.66 -1.54 21.97
CA PRO A 270 8.29 -2.04 22.06
C PRO A 270 7.83 -2.83 20.82
N CYS A 271 8.28 -2.39 19.63
CA CYS A 271 8.01 -3.08 18.38
C CYS A 271 8.66 -4.46 18.35
N LEU A 272 9.96 -4.54 18.61
CA LEU A 272 10.69 -5.81 18.66
C LEU A 272 10.12 -6.77 19.71
N ASP A 273 9.77 -6.27 20.90
CA ASP A 273 9.14 -7.08 21.96
C ASP A 273 7.84 -7.71 21.48
N THR A 274 6.99 -6.93 20.82
CA THR A 274 5.70 -7.40 20.30
C THR A 274 5.90 -8.42 19.17
N LEU A 275 6.79 -8.15 18.22
CA LEU A 275 7.08 -9.06 17.10
C LEU A 275 7.67 -10.39 17.59
N LEU A 276 8.59 -10.35 18.56
CA LEU A 276 9.15 -11.57 19.14
C LEU A 276 8.12 -12.34 19.97
N ALA A 277 7.28 -11.66 20.75
CA ALA A 277 6.19 -12.31 21.48
C ALA A 277 5.24 -13.04 20.51
N MET A 278 4.90 -12.41 19.38
CA MET A 278 4.15 -13.06 18.32
C MET A 278 4.90 -14.28 17.81
N LEU A 279 6.18 -14.15 17.42
CA LEU A 279 6.97 -15.23 16.81
C LEU A 279 7.10 -16.49 17.69
N HIS A 280 7.15 -16.33 19.01
CA HIS A 280 7.22 -17.44 19.97
C HIS A 280 5.84 -17.94 20.41
N GLY A 281 4.75 -17.34 19.92
CA GLY A 281 3.38 -17.73 20.23
C GLY A 281 2.92 -19.02 19.52
N PRO A 282 1.81 -19.63 19.99
CA PRO A 282 1.33 -20.94 19.53
C PRO A 282 0.79 -20.96 18.08
N ASP A 283 0.26 -19.84 17.57
CA ASP A 283 -0.53 -19.81 16.32
C ASP A 283 0.19 -19.19 15.11
N THR A 284 1.52 -19.21 15.08
CA THR A 284 2.28 -18.38 14.14
C THR A 284 2.37 -18.85 12.69
N HIS A 285 1.77 -19.96 12.28
CA HIS A 285 2.15 -20.58 11.01
C HIS A 285 1.92 -19.70 9.76
N GLU A 286 0.81 -18.96 9.65
CA GLU A 286 0.55 -18.15 8.44
C GLU A 286 1.31 -16.81 8.41
N LEU A 287 1.53 -16.18 9.56
CA LEU A 287 2.17 -14.87 9.65
C LEU A 287 3.66 -14.93 10.01
N SER A 288 4.17 -16.10 10.42
CA SER A 288 5.55 -16.32 10.89
C SER A 288 6.59 -15.71 9.96
N ASP A 289 6.54 -16.03 8.67
CA ASP A 289 7.53 -15.54 7.70
C ASP A 289 7.50 -14.01 7.56
N THR A 290 6.29 -13.43 7.66
CA THR A 290 6.10 -11.99 7.63
C THR A 290 6.65 -11.33 8.90
N VAL A 291 6.43 -11.92 10.07
CA VAL A 291 6.97 -11.43 11.35
C VAL A 291 8.49 -11.54 11.38
N VAL A 292 9.06 -12.64 10.89
CA VAL A 292 10.52 -12.79 10.75
C VAL A 292 11.08 -11.71 9.82
N GLU A 293 10.42 -11.46 8.69
CA GLU A 293 10.80 -10.36 7.79
C GLU A 293 10.78 -9.01 8.51
N LEU A 294 9.73 -8.71 9.29
CA LEU A 294 9.62 -7.47 10.05
C LEU A 294 10.77 -7.31 11.07
N CYS A 295 11.11 -8.36 11.81
CA CYS A 295 12.25 -8.35 12.73
C CYS A 295 13.57 -8.01 12.02
N LEU A 296 13.80 -8.57 10.82
CA LEU A 296 15.04 -8.36 10.06
C LEU A 296 15.05 -7.07 9.24
N THR A 297 13.91 -6.38 9.13
CA THR A 297 13.75 -5.12 8.38
C THR A 297 13.36 -3.94 9.27
N LEU A 298 13.59 -4.06 10.58
CA LEU A 298 13.33 -2.98 11.54
C LEU A 298 13.95 -1.65 11.05
N PRO A 299 13.18 -0.56 11.01
CA PRO A 299 13.64 0.70 10.46
C PRO A 299 14.53 1.41 11.48
N ALA A 300 15.82 1.09 11.52
CA ALA A 300 16.74 1.77 12.42
C ALA A 300 18.18 1.76 11.89
N ARG A 301 18.97 2.71 12.37
CA ARG A 301 20.42 2.72 12.11
C ARG A 301 21.07 1.54 12.82
N LEU A 302 22.15 1.01 12.27
CA LEU A 302 22.91 -0.09 12.89
C LEU A 302 23.28 0.23 14.35
N SER A 303 23.66 1.46 14.67
CA SER A 303 23.97 1.88 16.04
C SER A 303 22.80 1.73 17.01
N SER A 304 21.57 1.94 16.55
CA SER A 304 20.35 1.79 17.35
C SER A 304 19.90 0.34 17.44
N ILE A 305 20.19 -0.47 16.41
CA ILE A 305 19.87 -1.91 16.37
C ILE A 305 20.89 -2.74 17.16
N LEU A 306 22.15 -2.27 17.28
CA LEU A 306 23.26 -3.02 17.88
C LEU A 306 22.92 -3.69 19.23
N PRO A 307 22.28 -3.01 20.20
CA PRO A 307 21.93 -3.64 21.48
C PRO A 307 20.88 -4.76 21.37
N HIS A 308 20.16 -4.83 20.25
CA HIS A 308 19.08 -5.77 20.00
C HIS A 308 19.49 -6.96 19.11
N LEU A 309 20.69 -6.93 18.52
CA LEU A 309 21.17 -7.99 17.63
C LEU A 309 21.14 -9.40 18.24
N PRO A 310 21.49 -9.62 19.52
CA PRO A 310 21.37 -10.95 20.13
C PRO A 310 19.95 -11.51 20.04
N ARG A 311 18.93 -10.65 20.21
CA ARG A 311 17.51 -11.04 20.11
C ARG A 311 17.06 -11.28 18.68
N LEU A 312 17.73 -10.66 17.70
CA LEU A 312 17.46 -10.81 16.27
C LEU A 312 18.15 -12.03 15.66
N ALA A 313 19.08 -12.67 16.38
CA ALA A 313 19.79 -13.85 15.91
C ALA A 313 18.85 -15.06 15.68
N HIS A 314 17.83 -15.21 16.52
CA HIS A 314 16.77 -16.23 16.34
C HIS A 314 15.90 -15.99 15.10
N PRO A 315 15.32 -14.79 14.87
CA PRO A 315 14.69 -14.46 13.59
C PRO A 315 15.59 -14.68 12.38
N LEU A 316 16.88 -14.32 12.47
CA LEU A 316 17.85 -14.52 11.40
C LEU A 316 18.01 -16.01 11.06
N LEU A 317 18.16 -16.84 12.07
CA LEU A 317 18.24 -18.29 11.91
C LEU A 317 16.97 -18.85 11.25
N ARG A 318 15.79 -18.41 11.70
CA ARG A 318 14.51 -18.84 11.13
C ARG A 318 14.35 -18.42 9.67
N ALA A 319 14.84 -17.23 9.30
CA ALA A 319 14.85 -16.79 7.91
C ALA A 319 15.71 -17.69 7.01
N LEU A 320 16.90 -18.09 7.49
CA LEU A 320 17.79 -18.99 6.75
C LEU A 320 17.25 -20.41 6.60
N LYS A 321 16.47 -20.88 7.60
CA LYS A 321 15.80 -22.19 7.58
C LYS A 321 14.44 -22.19 6.85
N SER A 322 13.91 -21.02 6.48
CA SER A 322 12.61 -20.90 5.81
C SER A 322 12.60 -21.62 4.46
N THR A 323 11.45 -22.07 4.00
CA THR A 323 11.27 -22.59 2.63
C THR A 323 11.13 -21.47 1.59
N SER A 324 10.84 -20.24 2.04
CA SER A 324 10.71 -19.07 1.18
C SER A 324 12.08 -18.57 0.73
N SER A 325 12.30 -18.60 -0.59
CA SER A 325 13.52 -18.11 -1.22
C SER A 325 13.78 -16.62 -0.92
N GLU A 326 12.72 -15.79 -0.87
CA GLU A 326 12.85 -14.38 -0.53
C GLU A 326 13.33 -14.16 0.91
N LEU A 327 12.82 -14.96 1.85
CA LEU A 327 13.17 -14.86 3.26
C LEU A 327 14.58 -15.40 3.53
N GLN A 328 14.96 -16.50 2.88
CA GLN A 328 16.34 -17.00 2.90
C GLN A 328 17.33 -15.95 2.38
N LEU A 329 17.02 -15.30 1.26
CA LEU A 329 17.85 -14.24 0.71
C LEU A 329 17.97 -13.04 1.65
N LEU A 330 16.87 -12.64 2.31
CA LEU A 330 16.89 -11.61 3.33
C LEU A 330 17.83 -12.00 4.47
N GLY A 331 17.71 -13.22 5.01
CA GLY A 331 18.58 -13.73 6.06
C GLY A 331 20.06 -13.70 5.65
N LEU A 332 20.40 -14.18 4.45
CA LEU A 332 21.77 -14.15 3.93
C LEU A 332 22.31 -12.72 3.80
N ARG A 333 21.50 -11.77 3.30
CA ARG A 333 21.90 -10.36 3.17
C ARG A 333 22.07 -9.69 4.53
N THR A 334 21.22 -10.00 5.49
CA THR A 334 21.32 -9.46 6.86
C THR A 334 22.56 -9.98 7.56
N LEU A 335 22.83 -11.29 7.48
CA LEU A 335 24.05 -11.87 8.05
C LEU A 335 25.30 -11.31 7.37
N GLU A 336 25.29 -11.18 6.03
CA GLU A 336 26.38 -10.53 5.30
C GLU A 336 26.64 -9.11 5.79
N PHE A 337 25.58 -8.32 5.93
CA PHE A 337 25.69 -6.96 6.44
C PHE A 337 26.29 -6.92 7.85
N TRP A 338 25.91 -7.83 8.75
CA TRP A 338 26.49 -7.90 10.10
C TRP A 338 27.97 -8.29 10.07
N VAL A 339 28.34 -9.29 9.28
CA VAL A 339 29.73 -9.75 9.12
C VAL A 339 30.61 -8.65 8.51
N ASP A 340 30.10 -7.90 7.54
CA ASP A 340 30.85 -6.84 6.86
C ASP A 340 30.94 -5.55 7.71
N SER A 341 29.96 -5.30 8.60
CA SER A 341 29.85 -4.04 9.34
C SER A 341 30.33 -4.09 10.79
N LEU A 342 30.45 -5.28 11.38
CA LEU A 342 30.81 -5.46 12.79
C LEU A 342 32.19 -6.10 12.91
N ASN A 343 32.95 -5.72 13.93
CA ASN A 343 34.15 -6.46 14.29
C ASN A 343 33.77 -7.82 14.93
N PRO A 344 34.71 -8.79 14.98
CA PRO A 344 34.45 -10.09 15.60
C PRO A 344 33.98 -9.98 17.07
N ASP A 345 34.61 -9.12 17.86
CA ASP A 345 34.32 -8.95 19.29
C ASP A 345 32.87 -8.51 19.58
N PHE A 346 32.24 -7.77 18.68
CA PHE A 346 30.82 -7.40 18.77
C PHE A 346 29.91 -8.45 18.14
N LEU A 347 30.33 -9.09 17.05
CA LEU A 347 29.48 -10.08 16.36
C LEU A 347 29.37 -11.40 17.15
N ASP A 348 30.46 -11.88 17.75
CA ASP A 348 30.50 -13.16 18.48
C ASP A 348 29.41 -13.22 19.58
N PRO A 349 29.30 -12.24 20.50
CA PRO A 349 28.22 -12.24 21.51
C PRO A 349 26.81 -12.18 20.92
N CYS A 350 26.65 -11.61 19.71
CA CYS A 350 25.34 -11.48 19.08
C CYS A 350 24.82 -12.80 18.51
N ILE A 351 25.69 -13.67 18.02
CA ILE A 351 25.28 -14.95 17.40
C ILE A 351 25.57 -16.17 18.27
N ALA A 352 26.27 -16.03 19.39
CA ALA A 352 26.76 -17.13 20.21
C ALA A 352 25.70 -18.22 20.50
N GLU A 353 24.48 -17.81 20.89
CA GLU A 353 23.40 -18.75 21.23
C GLU A 353 22.93 -19.59 20.03
N VAL A 354 22.92 -19.00 18.83
CA VAL A 354 22.41 -19.64 17.62
C VAL A 354 23.53 -20.14 16.70
N GLU A 355 24.80 -19.90 17.03
CA GLU A 355 25.94 -20.12 16.14
C GLU A 355 25.98 -21.54 15.55
N PRO A 356 25.85 -22.64 16.34
CA PRO A 356 25.88 -23.98 15.78
C PRO A 356 24.76 -24.22 14.76
N GLN A 357 23.54 -23.78 15.10
CA GLN A 357 22.38 -23.95 14.23
C GLN A 357 22.45 -23.05 13.00
N LEU A 358 23.05 -21.87 13.13
CA LEU A 358 23.30 -20.93 12.05
C LEU A 358 24.26 -21.52 11.02
N MET A 359 25.35 -22.15 11.49
CA MET A 359 26.30 -22.83 10.61
C MET A 359 25.66 -24.02 9.89
N LEU A 360 24.87 -24.83 10.60
CA LEU A 360 24.11 -25.92 9.97
C LEU A 360 23.12 -25.41 8.92
N ALA A 361 22.43 -24.30 9.18
CA ALA A 361 21.53 -23.68 8.21
C ALA A 361 22.29 -23.21 6.96
N LEU A 362 23.45 -22.58 7.11
CA LEU A 362 24.31 -22.18 5.98
C LEU A 362 24.80 -23.39 5.19
N TRP A 363 25.17 -24.49 5.87
CA TRP A 363 25.60 -25.72 5.21
C TRP A 363 24.47 -26.37 4.43
N ALA A 364 23.24 -26.36 4.96
CA ALA A 364 22.06 -26.88 4.26
C ALA A 364 21.75 -26.12 2.96
N LEU A 365 22.19 -24.86 2.85
CA LEU A 365 22.07 -24.04 1.65
C LEU A 365 23.16 -24.35 0.59
N LEU A 366 24.23 -25.08 0.94
CA LEU A 366 25.30 -25.51 0.01
C LEU A 366 24.85 -26.63 -0.93
N LYS A 367 23.82 -26.36 -1.72
CA LYS A 367 23.33 -27.29 -2.74
C LYS A 367 23.88 -26.88 -4.11
N PRO A 368 24.18 -27.85 -5.01
CA PRO A 368 24.61 -27.55 -6.37
C PRO A 368 23.56 -26.72 -7.11
N GLN A 369 23.97 -25.78 -7.96
CA GLN A 369 23.05 -24.95 -8.76
C GLN A 369 22.06 -25.79 -9.59
N GLN A 370 22.49 -26.99 -10.01
CA GLN A 370 21.69 -27.94 -10.78
C GLN A 370 20.51 -28.53 -9.99
N SER A 371 20.49 -28.40 -8.67
CA SER A 371 19.39 -28.84 -7.80
C SER A 371 18.21 -27.86 -7.74
N GLY A 372 18.32 -26.72 -8.43
CA GLY A 372 17.34 -25.64 -8.36
C GLY A 372 17.43 -24.78 -7.10
N ALA A 373 18.39 -25.02 -6.21
CA ALA A 373 18.65 -24.22 -5.02
C ALA A 373 19.48 -22.97 -5.36
N PRO A 374 18.94 -21.74 -5.19
CA PRO A 374 19.54 -20.54 -5.77
C PRO A 374 20.71 -19.94 -4.97
N PHE A 375 20.98 -20.40 -3.74
CA PHE A 375 21.85 -19.67 -2.80
C PHE A 375 23.16 -20.38 -2.41
N GLY A 376 23.51 -21.51 -3.05
CA GLY A 376 24.71 -22.27 -2.69
C GLY A 376 26.01 -21.46 -2.78
N ALA A 377 26.19 -20.67 -3.85
CA ALA A 377 27.36 -19.82 -4.01
C ALA A 377 27.43 -18.70 -2.93
N LYS A 378 26.28 -18.12 -2.57
CA LYS A 378 26.20 -17.07 -1.54
C LYS A 378 26.51 -17.63 -0.15
N ALA A 379 25.97 -18.81 0.17
CA ALA A 379 26.27 -19.50 1.43
C ALA A 379 27.76 -19.86 1.54
N LEU A 380 28.38 -20.33 0.44
CA LEU A 380 29.82 -20.62 0.41
C LEU A 380 30.67 -19.35 0.65
N GLN A 381 30.30 -18.24 0.01
CA GLN A 381 30.94 -16.94 0.23
C GLN A 381 30.84 -16.51 1.71
N MET A 382 29.66 -16.67 2.31
CA MET A 382 29.42 -16.34 3.72
C MET A 382 30.27 -17.18 4.68
N LEU A 383 30.36 -18.49 4.46
CA LEU A 383 31.22 -19.37 5.24
C LEU A 383 32.71 -18.98 5.09
N GLY A 384 33.12 -18.56 3.88
CA GLY A 384 34.45 -18.02 3.62
C GLY A 384 34.74 -16.75 4.42
N LYS A 385 33.79 -15.80 4.47
CA LYS A 385 33.89 -14.55 5.26
C LYS A 385 33.99 -14.83 6.76
N LEU A 386 33.29 -15.84 7.27
CA LEU A 386 33.33 -16.25 8.68
C LEU A 386 34.66 -16.96 9.04
N GLY A 387 35.43 -17.43 8.05
CA GLY A 387 36.76 -17.99 8.25
C GLY A 387 36.75 -19.17 9.24
N GLY A 388 37.62 -19.12 10.25
CA GLY A 388 37.74 -20.17 11.29
C GLY A 388 36.47 -20.41 12.09
N ARG A 389 35.59 -19.40 12.25
CA ARG A 389 34.32 -19.48 13.00
C ARG A 389 33.37 -20.51 12.39
N SER A 390 33.42 -20.67 11.07
CA SER A 390 32.65 -21.69 10.35
C SER A 390 32.91 -23.13 10.78
N ARG A 391 33.92 -23.38 11.63
CA ARG A 391 34.33 -24.70 12.10
C ARG A 391 34.43 -24.79 13.63
N CYS A 392 34.27 -23.69 14.36
CA CYS A 392 34.41 -23.66 15.82
C CYS A 392 33.30 -24.46 16.51
N PHE A 393 32.07 -24.42 15.98
CA PHE A 393 30.91 -25.15 16.51
C PHE A 393 31.07 -26.68 16.47
N LEU A 394 31.95 -27.21 15.62
CA LEU A 394 32.21 -28.66 15.52
C LEU A 394 32.95 -29.24 16.73
N ARG A 395 33.36 -28.40 17.68
CA ARG A 395 34.00 -28.83 18.94
C ARG A 395 32.98 -29.35 19.95
N GLU A 396 31.71 -28.98 19.80
CA GLU A 396 30.62 -29.45 20.64
C GLU A 396 29.81 -30.52 19.89
N PRO A 397 29.41 -31.62 20.56
CA PRO A 397 28.62 -32.66 19.93
C PRO A 397 27.26 -32.10 19.50
N LEU A 398 26.89 -32.34 18.24
CA LEU A 398 25.58 -31.96 17.71
C LEU A 398 24.47 -32.74 18.42
N GLU A 399 23.31 -32.11 18.64
CA GLU A 399 22.14 -32.77 19.19
C GLU A 399 21.74 -33.97 18.32
N LEU A 400 21.70 -35.15 18.93
CA LEU A 400 21.26 -36.37 18.28
C LEU A 400 19.74 -36.45 18.37
N GLU A 401 19.05 -36.57 17.24
CA GLU A 401 17.63 -36.95 17.23
C GLU A 401 17.49 -38.38 17.76
N ALA A 402 17.16 -38.52 19.05
CA ALA A 402 16.72 -39.79 19.60
C ALA A 402 15.32 -40.09 19.06
N LYS A 403 15.23 -41.09 18.16
CA LYS A 403 13.97 -41.63 17.67
C LYS A 403 13.32 -42.56 18.68
#